data_AF-A0A7Z9UY52-F1
#
_entry.id   AF-A0A7Z9UY52-F1
#
_cell.length_a   1.000
_cell.length_b   1.000
_cell.length_c   1.000
_cell.angle_alpha   90.00
_cell.angle_beta   90.00
_cell.angle_gamma   90.00
#
_symmetry.space_group_name_H-M   'P 1'
#
loop_
_entity.id
_entity.type
_entity.pdbx_description
1 polymer ?
#
loop_
_entity_poly.entity_id
_entity_poly.type
_entity_poly.pdbx_seq_one_letter_code
_entity_poly.pdbx_strand_id
1 'polypeptide(L)'
;MVDIGASGTIHEKWKPIAKYAICIAFDADSRDFEICESEDKGWRKLYSLNRLVASESAEEVDFYLTQSPHCSSSLAPDQKALEPWAFSPLFEVDNIVKLPSVDLQSALLKADVDYIDGYKTDSQGTDLRIFNSLPKEIINKILLAEFEPGIIDAYQGEDKLH
;
A
#
# COMPACT_ATOMS: atom_id res chain seq x y z
N MET A 1 1.72 -13.41 2.52
CA MET A 1 2.23 -12.35 1.64
C MET A 1 1.39 -11.11 1.87
N VAL A 2 2.03 -9.96 1.95
CA VAL A 2 1.39 -8.65 2.13
C VAL A 2 1.71 -7.79 0.92
N ASP A 3 0.70 -7.21 0.29
CA ASP A 3 0.81 -6.30 -0.84
C ASP A 3 0.04 -5.01 -0.54
N ILE A 4 0.77 -3.92 -0.27
CA ILE A 4 0.19 -2.59 -0.04
C ILE A 4 0.37 -1.78 -1.31
N GLY A 5 -0.70 -1.13 -1.78
CA GLY A 5 -0.74 -0.48 -3.10
C GLY A 5 -0.96 -1.51 -4.20
N ALA A 6 -1.93 -2.40 -4.00
CA ALA A 6 -2.20 -3.53 -4.90
C ALA A 6 -3.10 -3.17 -6.10
N SER A 7 -3.10 -1.89 -6.53
CA SER A 7 -3.87 -1.37 -7.67
C SER A 7 -3.73 -2.25 -8.92
N GLY A 8 -4.87 -2.63 -9.50
CA GLY A 8 -4.93 -3.56 -10.63
C GLY A 8 -4.81 -5.04 -10.22
N THR A 9 -3.59 -5.59 -10.24
CA THR A 9 -3.34 -7.03 -10.05
C THR A 9 -2.21 -7.30 -9.06
N ILE A 10 -2.45 -8.24 -8.15
CA ILE A 10 -1.45 -8.76 -7.21
C ILE A 10 -0.19 -9.23 -7.95
N HIS A 11 0.98 -8.95 -7.39
CA HIS A 11 2.27 -9.13 -8.05
C HIS A 11 2.41 -10.47 -8.81
N GLU A 12 2.53 -10.39 -10.14
CA GLU A 12 2.65 -11.53 -11.07
C GLU A 12 3.72 -12.57 -10.68
N LYS A 13 4.84 -12.13 -10.10
CA LYS A 13 5.94 -13.00 -9.66
C LYS A 13 5.51 -13.99 -8.57
N TRP A 14 4.40 -13.73 -7.88
CA TRP A 14 3.90 -14.60 -6.81
C TRP A 14 3.00 -15.73 -7.34
N LYS A 15 2.53 -15.66 -8.59
CA LYS A 15 1.67 -16.69 -9.20
C LYS A 15 2.18 -18.14 -9.02
N PRO A 16 3.48 -18.45 -9.16
CA PRO A 16 3.97 -19.83 -8.98
C PRO A 16 3.76 -20.39 -7.57
N ILE A 17 3.69 -19.54 -6.54
CA ILE A 17 3.56 -19.93 -5.13
C ILE A 17 2.19 -19.58 -4.52
N ALA A 18 1.36 -18.80 -5.23
CA ALA A 18 0.08 -18.28 -4.75
C ALA A 18 -0.82 -19.36 -4.13
N LYS A 19 -0.93 -20.53 -4.78
CA LYS A 19 -1.77 -21.66 -4.32
C LYS A 19 -1.38 -22.24 -2.96
N TYR A 20 -0.22 -21.89 -2.42
CA TYR A 20 0.25 -22.30 -1.09
C TYR A 20 0.19 -21.17 -0.06
N ALA A 21 -0.04 -19.93 -0.51
CA ALA A 21 0.15 -18.73 0.28
C ALA A 21 -1.18 -18.05 0.62
N ILE A 22 -1.21 -17.42 1.79
CA ILE A 22 -2.24 -16.44 2.17
C ILE A 22 -1.76 -15.08 1.67
N CYS A 23 -2.57 -14.38 0.88
CA CYS A 23 -2.29 -13.02 0.42
C CYS A 23 -3.26 -12.04 1.09
N ILE A 24 -2.72 -10.95 1.61
CA ILE A 24 -3.47 -9.82 2.13
C ILE A 24 -3.04 -8.60 1.32
N ALA A 25 -3.93 -8.16 0.44
CA ALA A 25 -3.72 -7.08 -0.49
C ALA A 25 -4.56 -5.86 -0.08
N PHE A 26 -3.96 -4.68 -0.12
CA PHE A 26 -4.59 -3.43 0.26
C PHE A 26 -4.49 -2.41 -0.88
N ASP A 27 -5.57 -1.70 -1.11
CA ASP A 27 -5.54 -0.48 -1.90
C ASP A 27 -6.57 0.54 -1.36
N ALA A 28 -6.19 1.81 -1.25
CA ALA A 28 -7.12 2.85 -0.80
C ALA A 28 -7.98 3.38 -1.95
N ASP A 29 -7.47 3.35 -3.18
CA ASP A 29 -8.13 3.86 -4.37
C ASP A 29 -9.04 2.78 -4.98
N SER A 30 -10.35 3.02 -4.96
CA SER A 30 -11.33 2.07 -5.46
C SER A 30 -11.53 2.13 -6.98
N ARG A 31 -10.84 3.05 -7.69
CA ARG A 31 -10.98 3.22 -9.14
C ARG A 31 -10.44 2.02 -9.93
N ASP A 32 -9.37 1.39 -9.43
CA ASP A 32 -8.70 0.25 -10.08
C ASP A 32 -8.62 -1.01 -9.18
N PHE A 33 -9.37 -1.05 -8.07
CA PHE A 33 -9.28 -2.15 -7.10
C PHE A 33 -10.65 -2.80 -6.82
N GLU A 34 -10.81 -4.05 -7.27
CA GLU A 34 -11.99 -4.87 -6.93
C GLU A 34 -11.92 -5.36 -5.48
N ILE A 35 -12.90 -4.98 -4.66
CA ILE A 35 -13.06 -5.49 -3.31
C ILE A 35 -13.58 -6.92 -3.38
N CYS A 36 -12.76 -7.89 -2.99
CA CYS A 36 -13.16 -9.28 -2.84
C CYS A 36 -12.70 -9.80 -1.48
N GLU A 37 -13.66 -10.10 -0.61
CA GLU A 37 -13.44 -11.04 0.47
C GLU A 37 -13.66 -12.45 -0.08
N SER A 38 -12.58 -13.23 -0.20
CA SER A 38 -12.60 -14.71 -0.32
C SER A 38 -12.80 -15.41 -1.67
N GLU A 39 -12.50 -14.81 -2.83
CA GLU A 39 -12.39 -15.61 -4.07
C GLU A 39 -10.98 -16.19 -4.30
N ASP A 40 -10.94 -17.51 -4.51
CA ASP A 40 -9.75 -18.31 -4.75
C ASP A 40 -9.21 -18.08 -6.19
N LYS A 41 -8.72 -16.85 -6.44
CA LYS A 41 -8.06 -16.40 -7.69
C LYS A 41 -6.68 -17.06 -7.87
N GLY A 42 -6.55 -18.34 -7.54
CA GLY A 42 -5.30 -19.12 -7.54
C GLY A 42 -4.47 -19.02 -6.25
N TRP A 43 -5.06 -18.49 -5.16
CA TRP A 43 -4.40 -18.29 -3.86
C TRP A 43 -4.99 -19.22 -2.81
N ARG A 44 -4.16 -19.80 -1.93
CA ARG A 44 -4.71 -20.59 -0.79
C ARG A 44 -5.76 -19.80 0.00
N LYS A 45 -5.53 -18.50 0.17
CA LYS A 45 -6.52 -17.53 0.65
C LYS A 45 -6.14 -16.14 0.17
N LEU A 46 -7.12 -15.37 -0.30
CA LEU A 46 -6.93 -13.99 -0.70
C LEU A 46 -7.88 -13.06 0.08
N TYR A 47 -7.30 -12.04 0.68
CA TYR A 47 -8.00 -10.89 1.24
C TYR A 47 -7.66 -9.66 0.39
N SER A 48 -8.64 -9.10 -0.31
CA SER A 48 -8.50 -7.83 -1.01
C SER A 48 -9.30 -6.76 -0.28
N LEU A 49 -8.59 -5.84 0.39
CA LEU A 49 -9.17 -4.85 1.28
C LEU A 49 -9.05 -3.45 0.68
N ASN A 50 -10.19 -2.79 0.44
CA ASN A 50 -10.18 -1.37 0.10
C ASN A 50 -10.01 -0.51 1.37
N ARG A 51 -8.76 -0.38 1.81
CA ARG A 51 -8.37 0.31 3.05
C ARG A 51 -7.00 0.93 2.89
N LEU A 52 -6.87 2.16 3.39
CA LEU A 52 -5.58 2.81 3.57
C LEU A 52 -4.82 2.10 4.69
N VAL A 53 -3.58 1.69 4.41
CA VAL A 53 -2.67 1.20 5.45
C VAL A 53 -1.82 2.36 5.94
N ALA A 54 -1.69 2.50 7.25
CA ALA A 54 -0.88 3.54 7.87
C ALA A 54 -0.07 2.97 9.04
N SER A 55 0.85 3.77 9.58
CA SER A 55 1.62 3.39 10.79
C SER A 55 0.72 3.24 12.01
N GLU A 56 -0.39 3.99 12.07
CA GLU A 56 -1.41 3.96 13.12
C GLU A 56 -2.81 4.00 12.51
N SER A 57 -3.76 3.31 13.15
CA SER A 57 -5.17 3.33 12.76
C SER A 57 -5.81 4.69 13.08
N ALA A 58 -6.60 5.23 12.17
CA ALA A 58 -7.37 6.45 12.35
C ALA A 58 -8.75 6.33 11.68
N GLU A 59 -9.75 7.02 12.24
CA GLU A 59 -11.11 7.02 11.68
C GLU A 59 -11.19 7.80 10.37
N GLU A 60 -10.43 8.89 10.25
CA GLU A 60 -10.41 9.75 9.08
C GLU A 60 -9.00 10.25 8.77
N VAL A 61 -8.50 9.91 7.59
CA VAL A 61 -7.26 10.41 6.98
C VAL A 61 -7.60 11.03 5.65
N ASP A 62 -6.98 12.17 5.32
CA ASP A 62 -7.07 12.74 3.97
C ASP A 62 -6.38 11.81 2.98
N PHE A 63 -7.08 11.48 1.90
CA PHE A 63 -6.56 10.74 0.78
C PHE A 63 -6.76 11.58 -0.49
N TYR A 64 -5.64 11.93 -1.12
CA TYR A 64 -5.57 12.82 -2.27
C TYR A 64 -5.71 11.98 -3.53
N LEU A 65 -6.90 11.95 -4.10
CA LEU A 65 -7.14 11.30 -5.39
C LEU A 65 -6.57 12.18 -6.49
N THR A 66 -5.58 11.66 -7.20
CA THR A 66 -4.96 12.38 -8.32
C THR A 66 -5.50 11.90 -9.66
N GLN A 67 -5.13 12.60 -10.74
CA GLN A 67 -5.45 12.23 -12.12
C GLN A 67 -5.07 10.79 -12.45
N SER A 68 -3.97 10.26 -11.87
CA SER A 68 -3.62 8.84 -11.93
C SER A 68 -3.91 8.14 -10.61
N PRO A 69 -4.69 7.03 -10.59
CA PRO A 69 -4.90 6.24 -9.37
C PRO A 69 -3.59 5.79 -8.70
N HIS A 70 -2.57 5.47 -9.49
CA HIS A 70 -1.24 5.08 -9.02
C HIS A 70 -0.43 6.22 -8.38
N CYS A 71 -0.89 7.47 -8.48
CA CYS A 71 -0.26 8.62 -7.82
C CYS A 71 -1.11 9.14 -6.64
N SER A 72 -2.22 8.48 -6.31
CA SER A 72 -3.02 8.83 -5.14
C SER A 72 -2.32 8.40 -3.85
N SER A 73 -2.35 9.25 -2.83
CA SER A 73 -1.68 8.99 -1.55
C SER A 73 -2.43 9.62 -0.38
N SER A 74 -2.13 9.18 0.84
CA SER A 74 -2.48 9.91 2.05
C SER A 74 -1.61 11.16 2.27
N LEU A 75 -0.56 11.33 1.47
CA LEU A 75 0.28 12.52 1.45
C LEU A 75 -0.13 13.44 0.30
N ALA A 76 -0.09 14.74 0.55
CA ALA A 76 -0.34 15.74 -0.48
C ALA A 76 0.83 15.74 -1.49
N PRO A 77 0.57 15.68 -2.81
CA PRO A 77 1.62 15.85 -3.82
C PRO A 77 2.31 17.21 -3.71
N ASP A 78 3.63 17.26 -3.86
CA ASP A 78 4.37 18.52 -3.96
C ASP A 78 4.42 19.00 -5.41
N GLN A 79 3.35 19.68 -5.83
CA GLN A 79 3.20 20.19 -7.19
C GLN A 79 4.34 21.10 -7.64
N LYS A 80 4.95 21.84 -6.72
CA LYS A 80 6.06 22.73 -7.05
C LYS A 80 7.33 21.94 -7.32
N ALA A 81 7.62 20.92 -6.53
CA ALA A 81 8.76 20.04 -6.76
C ALA A 81 8.56 19.14 -7.99
N LEU A 82 7.30 18.82 -8.31
CA LEU A 82 6.93 18.02 -9.48
C LEU A 82 6.97 18.80 -10.81
N GLU A 83 6.83 20.13 -10.80
CA GLU A 83 6.79 20.99 -12.01
C GLU A 83 7.83 20.64 -13.11
N PRO A 84 9.10 20.33 -12.80
CA PRO A 84 10.11 20.00 -13.82
C PRO A 84 9.91 18.65 -14.52
N TRP A 85 9.06 17.77 -13.98
CA TRP A 85 8.88 16.41 -14.48
C TRP A 85 7.75 16.33 -15.50
N ALA A 86 7.99 15.67 -16.63
CA ALA A 86 6.98 15.51 -17.68
C ALA A 86 5.71 14.76 -17.23
N PHE A 87 5.80 13.99 -16.14
CA PHE A 87 4.69 13.25 -15.55
C PHE A 87 3.96 14.03 -14.45
N SER A 88 4.33 15.28 -14.16
CA SER A 88 3.68 16.08 -13.12
C SER A 88 2.15 16.18 -13.22
N PRO A 89 1.53 16.21 -14.43
CA PRO A 89 0.07 16.24 -14.52
C PRO A 89 -0.62 15.00 -13.93
N LEU A 90 0.08 13.87 -13.80
CA LEU A 90 -0.48 12.65 -13.19
C LEU A 90 -0.77 12.83 -11.69
N PHE A 91 -0.06 13.74 -11.03
CA PHE A 91 -0.15 14.02 -9.61
C PHE A 91 -1.15 15.14 -9.28
N GLU A 92 -1.74 15.78 -10.29
CA GLU A 92 -2.76 16.81 -10.08
C GLU A 92 -3.94 16.22 -9.29
N VAL A 93 -4.32 16.89 -8.20
CA VAL A 93 -5.37 16.41 -7.30
C VAL A 93 -6.74 16.71 -7.89
N ASP A 94 -7.52 15.66 -8.12
CA ASP A 94 -8.91 15.75 -8.60
C ASP A 94 -9.88 15.97 -7.44
N ASN A 95 -9.65 15.24 -6.35
CA ASN A 95 -10.52 15.26 -5.18
C ASN A 95 -9.76 14.85 -3.93
N ILE A 96 -10.25 15.29 -2.77
CA ILE A 96 -9.76 14.84 -1.47
C ILE A 96 -10.91 14.13 -0.77
N VAL A 97 -10.67 12.88 -0.37
CA VAL A 97 -11.65 12.06 0.36
C VAL A 97 -11.12 11.73 1.74
N LYS A 98 -12.03 11.57 2.72
CA LYS A 98 -11.68 11.05 4.04
C LYS A 98 -11.85 9.54 4.03
N LEU A 99 -10.79 8.81 4.35
CA LEU A 99 -10.82 7.36 4.46
C LEU A 99 -10.34 6.91 5.84
N PRO A 100 -10.93 5.85 6.42
CA PRO A 100 -10.34 5.22 7.59
C PRO A 100 -9.04 4.53 7.22
N SER A 101 -8.04 4.62 8.10
CA SER A 101 -6.80 3.86 7.98
C SER A 101 -6.77 2.70 8.95
N VAL A 102 -6.04 1.65 8.58
CA VAL A 102 -5.75 0.51 9.44
C VAL A 102 -4.25 0.36 9.61
N ASP A 103 -3.81 0.06 10.83
CA ASP A 103 -2.45 -0.40 11.06
C ASP A 103 -2.28 -1.85 10.59
N LEU A 104 -1.11 -2.15 10.03
CA LEU A 104 -0.87 -3.43 9.39
C LEU A 104 -0.96 -4.61 10.39
N GLN A 105 -0.52 -4.42 11.63
CA GLN A 105 -0.55 -5.47 12.64
C GLN A 105 -1.99 -5.89 12.96
N SER A 106 -2.89 -4.93 13.17
CA SER A 106 -4.31 -5.19 13.40
C SER A 106 -4.95 -5.90 12.21
N ALA A 107 -4.58 -5.57 10.98
CA ALA A 107 -5.08 -6.25 9.79
C ALA A 107 -4.60 -7.71 9.70
N LEU A 108 -3.34 -7.99 10.02
CA LEU A 108 -2.78 -9.34 10.09
C LEU A 108 -3.51 -10.20 11.13
N LEU A 109 -3.72 -9.66 12.34
CA LEU A 109 -4.42 -10.35 13.42
C LEU A 109 -5.87 -10.69 13.04
N LYS A 110 -6.58 -9.79 12.36
CA LYS A 110 -7.93 -10.06 11.84
C LYS A 110 -7.95 -11.19 10.80
N ALA A 111 -6.86 -11.37 10.07
CA ALA A 111 -6.71 -12.46 9.10
C ALA A 111 -6.21 -13.77 9.72
N ASP A 112 -6.01 -13.83 11.04
CA ASP A 112 -5.39 -14.95 11.77
C ASP A 112 -3.98 -15.26 11.24
N VAL A 113 -3.21 -14.20 10.98
CA VAL A 113 -1.82 -14.25 10.49
C VAL A 113 -0.92 -13.50 11.47
N ASP A 114 0.16 -14.14 11.92
CA ASP A 114 1.11 -13.59 12.90
C ASP A 114 2.55 -13.44 12.35
N TYR A 115 2.77 -13.75 11.06
CA TYR A 115 4.05 -13.57 10.38
C TYR A 115 3.88 -13.17 8.91
N ILE A 116 4.95 -12.69 8.30
CA ILE A 116 4.99 -12.29 6.88
C ILE A 116 6.24 -12.93 6.26
N ASP A 117 6.08 -13.75 5.22
CA ASP A 117 7.23 -14.23 4.43
C ASP A 117 7.66 -13.22 3.35
N GLY A 118 6.67 -12.62 2.68
CA GLY A 118 6.86 -11.66 1.59
C GLY A 118 6.07 -10.39 1.85
N TYR A 119 6.76 -9.26 1.83
CA TYR A 119 6.24 -7.93 2.05
C TYR A 119 6.49 -7.07 0.81
N LYS A 120 5.44 -6.49 0.25
CA LYS A 120 5.53 -5.44 -0.77
C LYS A 120 4.75 -4.23 -0.27
N THR A 121 5.37 -3.07 -0.40
CA THR A 121 4.71 -1.79 -0.21
C THR A 121 5.01 -0.87 -1.36
N ASP A 122 3.94 -0.26 -1.84
CA ASP A 122 3.92 0.89 -2.72
C ASP A 122 2.79 1.79 -2.23
N SER A 123 3.04 2.50 -1.13
CA SER A 123 2.04 3.35 -0.46
C SER A 123 2.20 4.83 -0.82
N GLN A 124 2.88 5.10 -1.93
CA GLN A 124 3.11 6.43 -2.48
C GLN A 124 3.66 7.39 -1.39
N GLY A 125 4.78 6.98 -0.80
CA GLY A 125 5.60 7.82 0.09
C GLY A 125 5.50 7.51 1.59
N THR A 126 4.85 6.41 2.01
CA THR A 126 4.75 6.04 3.45
C THR A 126 5.27 4.63 3.75
N ASP A 127 6.06 4.09 2.83
CA ASP A 127 6.52 2.71 2.79
C ASP A 127 7.34 2.32 4.03
N LEU A 128 8.28 3.20 4.41
CA LEU A 128 9.22 2.90 5.49
C LEU A 128 8.56 3.05 6.85
N ARG A 129 7.69 4.05 7.05
CA ARG A 129 7.01 4.24 8.34
C ARG A 129 5.97 3.16 8.60
N ILE A 130 5.27 2.67 7.57
CA ILE A 130 4.36 1.52 7.69
C ILE A 130 5.16 0.27 8.04
N PHE A 131 6.28 0.02 7.38
CA PHE A 131 7.11 -1.13 7.70
C PHE A 131 7.70 -1.06 9.10
N ASN A 132 8.18 0.11 9.53
CA ASN A 132 8.77 0.31 10.84
C ASN A 132 7.76 0.27 12.00
N SER A 133 6.46 0.39 11.73
CA SER A 133 5.43 0.21 12.77
C SER A 133 5.17 -1.27 13.10
N LEU A 134 5.63 -2.21 12.26
CA LEU A 134 5.53 -3.63 12.56
C LEU A 134 6.41 -4.03 13.76
N PRO A 135 5.96 -5.02 14.57
CA PRO A 135 6.80 -5.64 15.58
C PRO A 135 8.12 -6.17 14.99
N LYS A 136 9.23 -5.97 15.71
CA LYS A 136 10.57 -6.41 15.26
C LYS A 136 10.64 -7.91 15.04
N GLU A 137 9.85 -8.68 15.78
CA GLU A 137 9.73 -10.13 15.67
C GLU A 137 9.14 -10.57 14.33
N ILE A 138 8.24 -9.77 13.75
CA ILE A 138 7.70 -9.99 12.41
C ILE A 138 8.74 -9.56 11.38
N ILE A 139 9.27 -8.33 11.50
CA ILE A 139 10.26 -7.75 10.57
C ILE A 139 11.45 -8.70 10.37
N ASN A 140 12.01 -9.25 11.46
CA ASN A 140 13.20 -10.10 11.41
C ASN A 140 12.97 -11.48 10.75
N LYS A 141 11.71 -11.86 10.48
CA LYS A 141 11.35 -13.13 9.84
C LYS A 141 10.94 -12.97 8.38
N ILE A 142 10.84 -11.74 7.88
CA ILE A 142 10.49 -11.48 6.48
C ILE A 142 11.62 -12.00 5.59
N LEU A 143 11.27 -12.86 4.64
CA LEU A 143 12.21 -13.48 3.69
C LEU A 143 12.48 -12.58 2.49
N LEU A 144 11.46 -11.80 2.09
CA LEU A 144 11.53 -10.86 0.98
C LEU A 144 10.76 -9.58 1.33
N ALA A 145 11.40 -8.43 1.15
CA ALA A 145 10.77 -7.12 1.29
C ALA A 145 11.06 -6.27 0.05
N GLU A 146 10.00 -5.71 -0.54
CA GLU A 146 10.02 -4.80 -1.68
C GLU A 146 9.39 -3.47 -1.24
N PHE A 147 10.06 -2.37 -1.59
CA PHE A 147 9.67 -1.01 -1.21
C PHE A 147 9.84 -0.08 -2.40
N GLU A 148 8.99 0.94 -2.50
CA GLU A 148 9.13 2.05 -3.45
C GLU A 148 9.25 3.41 -2.72
N PRO A 149 10.29 3.62 -1.89
CA PRO A 149 10.44 4.87 -1.15
C PRO A 149 10.79 6.02 -2.10
N GLY A 150 10.48 7.25 -1.67
CA GLY A 150 10.72 8.45 -2.45
C GLY A 150 12.20 8.65 -2.79
N ILE A 151 12.49 8.83 -4.09
CA ILE A 151 13.80 9.24 -4.61
C ILE A 151 13.79 10.74 -4.96
N ILE A 152 12.64 11.23 -5.43
CA ILE A 152 12.36 12.64 -5.75
C ILE A 152 11.34 13.18 -4.75
N ASP A 153 11.15 14.50 -4.70
CA ASP A 153 10.10 15.17 -3.90
C ASP A 153 8.75 15.12 -4.61
N ALA A 154 8.11 13.94 -4.58
CA ALA A 154 6.78 13.73 -5.17
C ALA A 154 5.67 14.10 -4.18
N TYR A 155 5.85 13.79 -2.89
CA TYR A 155 4.85 14.05 -1.86
C TYR A 155 5.45 14.77 -0.65
N GLN A 156 4.64 15.61 -0.03
CA GLN A 156 5.03 16.34 1.17
C GLN A 156 5.19 15.37 2.36
N GLY A 157 6.39 15.36 2.93
CA GLY A 157 6.70 14.54 4.10
C GLY A 157 6.78 13.05 3.81
N GLU A 158 7.06 12.64 2.57
CA GLU A 158 7.27 11.24 2.21
C GLU A 158 8.55 10.64 2.81
N ASP A 159 8.54 9.33 2.99
CA ASP A 159 9.69 8.54 3.36
C ASP A 159 10.69 8.50 2.20
N LYS A 160 11.94 8.86 2.48
CA LYS A 160 13.05 8.87 1.50
C LYS A 160 14.00 7.71 1.72
N LEU A 161 14.70 7.35 0.65
CA LEU A 161 15.75 6.33 0.70
C LEU A 161 17.04 6.78 1.43
N HIS A 162 17.26 8.08 1.64
CA HIS A 162 18.54 8.68 2.08
C HIS A 162 18.50 9.32 3.46
#